data_AF-A0A955WTC1-F1
#
_entry.id   AF-A0A955WTC1-F1
#
_cell.length_a   1.000
_cell.length_b   1.000
_cell.length_c   1.000
_cell.angle_alpha   90.00
_cell.angle_beta   90.00
_cell.angle_gamma   90.00
#
_symmetry.space_group_name_H-M   'P 1'
#
loop_
_entity.id
_entity.type
_entity.pdbx_description
1 polymer ?
#
loop_
_entity_poly.entity_id
_entity_poly.type
_entity_poly.pdbx_seq_one_letter_code
_entity_poly.pdbx_strand_id
1 'polypeptide(L)'
;MSEPLADAWFRHVQLLNPHARGLFVSGDRAAFLDAAERLIADVVLRMEESRATYRQLGERDLSKLMKELLGPLVPSDAEAHTNGHVDLTIRHPRGLGYKYLVECKIWNGNALHRDAMVQLLGYLTGQEGRAMCLAFFIDRQRMMRLLERLRGELATTNEPPAIGDPVDHPTIAGTFMTRHEHPSSGREIDIVHMGCDLWVTS
;
A
#
# COMPACT_ATOMS: atom_id res chain seq x y z
N MET A 1 2.16 -30.35 -10.92
CA MET A 1 3.62 -30.21 -11.17
C MET A 1 4.33 -31.18 -10.25
N SER A 2 5.40 -31.83 -10.71
CA SER A 2 6.33 -32.47 -9.78
C SER A 2 6.95 -31.39 -8.88
N GLU A 3 7.27 -31.73 -7.62
CA GLU A 3 7.95 -30.81 -6.68
C GLU A 3 9.18 -30.11 -7.29
N PRO A 4 10.06 -30.78 -8.06
CA PRO A 4 11.23 -30.14 -8.65
C PRO A 4 10.92 -29.00 -9.63
N LEU A 5 9.79 -29.09 -10.35
CA LEU A 5 9.37 -28.04 -11.29
C LEU A 5 8.76 -26.85 -10.56
N ALA A 6 8.00 -27.09 -9.49
CA ALA A 6 7.45 -26.04 -8.65
C ALA A 6 8.55 -25.21 -7.98
N ASP A 7 9.58 -25.88 -7.44
CA ASP A 7 10.72 -25.20 -6.80
C ASP A 7 11.57 -24.42 -7.80
N ALA A 8 11.81 -24.97 -8.99
CA ALA A 8 12.51 -24.26 -10.05
C ALA A 8 11.75 -22.99 -10.49
N TRP A 9 10.42 -23.10 -10.64
CA TRP A 9 9.58 -21.95 -10.94
C TRP A 9 9.64 -20.89 -9.84
N PHE A 10 9.49 -21.27 -8.57
CA PHE A 10 9.56 -20.30 -7.48
C PHE A 10 10.93 -19.65 -7.32
N ARG A 11 12.02 -20.37 -7.56
CA ARG A 11 13.36 -19.76 -7.64
C ARG A 11 13.42 -18.70 -8.74
N HIS A 12 12.86 -18.98 -9.92
CA HIS A 12 12.78 -18.01 -11.00
C HIS A 12 11.93 -16.78 -10.61
N VAL A 13 10.76 -16.98 -10.01
CA VAL A 13 9.91 -15.89 -9.49
C VAL A 13 10.66 -15.03 -8.48
N GLN A 14 11.35 -15.65 -7.52
CA GLN A 14 12.11 -14.93 -6.49
C GLN A 14 13.30 -14.14 -7.06
N LEU A 15 13.93 -14.62 -8.12
CA LEU A 15 14.99 -13.89 -8.82
C LEU A 15 14.45 -12.62 -9.51
N LEU A 16 13.22 -12.66 -10.01
CA LEU A 16 12.58 -11.51 -10.66
C LEU A 16 11.95 -10.54 -9.65
N ASN A 17 11.38 -11.08 -8.58
CA ASN A 17 10.76 -10.32 -7.50
C ASN A 17 10.79 -11.17 -6.20
N PRO A 18 11.67 -10.83 -5.24
CA PRO A 18 11.90 -11.65 -4.04
C PRO A 18 10.66 -11.79 -3.15
N HIS A 19 9.72 -10.83 -3.23
CA HIS A 19 8.51 -10.81 -2.43
C HIS A 19 7.28 -11.39 -3.15
N ALA A 20 7.31 -11.54 -4.47
CA ALA A 20 6.19 -12.09 -5.24
C ALA A 20 5.83 -13.53 -4.82
N ARG A 21 6.80 -14.36 -4.40
CA ARG A 21 6.51 -15.72 -3.92
C ARG A 21 5.47 -15.74 -2.82
N GLY A 22 5.53 -14.78 -1.89
CA GLY A 22 4.59 -14.67 -0.77
C GLY A 22 3.13 -14.62 -1.23
N LEU A 23 2.85 -13.83 -2.29
CA LEU A 23 1.52 -13.71 -2.88
C LEU A 23 1.02 -15.01 -3.52
N PHE A 24 1.91 -15.82 -4.10
CA PHE A 24 1.52 -17.09 -4.73
C PHE A 24 1.22 -18.17 -3.70
N VAL A 25 1.99 -18.21 -2.62
CA VAL A 25 1.90 -19.26 -1.60
C VAL A 25 0.92 -18.92 -0.48
N SER A 26 0.42 -17.69 -0.39
CA SER A 26 -0.60 -17.33 0.60
C SER A 26 -1.82 -18.25 0.49
N GLY A 27 -2.15 -18.88 1.62
CA GLY A 27 -3.30 -19.79 1.73
C GLY A 27 -4.57 -19.11 2.19
N ASP A 28 -4.43 -17.96 2.86
CA ASP A 28 -5.52 -17.17 3.41
C ASP A 28 -5.29 -15.68 3.16
N ARG A 29 -6.28 -14.88 3.56
CA ARG A 29 -6.29 -13.42 3.36
C ARG A 29 -5.19 -12.73 4.15
N ALA A 30 -4.95 -13.10 5.41
CA ALA A 30 -3.97 -12.42 6.24
C ALA A 30 -2.56 -12.57 5.64
N ALA A 31 -2.20 -13.80 5.25
CA ALA A 31 -0.94 -14.07 4.56
C ALA A 31 -0.83 -13.33 3.22
N PHE A 32 -1.93 -13.18 2.48
CA PHE A 32 -1.95 -12.40 1.23
C PHE A 32 -1.71 -10.91 1.47
N LEU A 33 -2.37 -10.32 2.47
CA LEU A 33 -2.23 -8.90 2.82
C LEU A 33 -0.78 -8.60 3.26
N ASP A 34 -0.21 -9.44 4.12
CA ASP A 34 1.19 -9.31 4.56
C ASP A 34 2.16 -9.39 3.39
N ALA A 35 1.91 -10.29 2.43
CA ALA A 35 2.74 -10.42 1.24
C ALA A 35 2.61 -9.21 0.30
N ALA A 36 1.40 -8.68 0.12
CA ALA A 36 1.16 -7.48 -0.69
C ALA A 36 1.85 -6.24 -0.11
N GLU A 37 1.78 -6.05 1.21
CA GLU A 37 2.42 -4.94 1.92
C GLU A 37 3.95 -4.98 1.80
N ARG A 38 4.55 -6.15 1.98
CA ARG A 38 6.01 -6.33 1.82
C ARG A 38 6.46 -6.07 0.39
N LEU A 39 5.65 -6.47 -0.57
CA LEU A 39 5.91 -6.22 -1.97
C LEU A 39 5.85 -4.72 -2.30
N ILE A 40 4.88 -3.98 -1.76
CA ILE A 40 4.80 -2.52 -1.91
C ILE A 40 6.00 -1.85 -1.23
N ALA A 41 6.39 -2.30 -0.03
CA ALA A 41 7.55 -1.75 0.67
C ALA A 41 8.85 -1.91 -0.15
N ASP A 42 9.06 -3.05 -0.81
CA ASP A 42 10.20 -3.24 -1.73
C ASP A 42 10.14 -2.29 -2.93
N VAL A 43 8.97 -2.10 -3.54
CA VAL A 43 8.78 -1.13 -4.63
C VAL A 43 9.09 0.29 -4.15
N VAL A 44 8.63 0.68 -2.96
CA VAL A 44 8.94 1.97 -2.35
C VAL A 44 10.46 2.16 -2.21
N LEU A 45 11.18 1.18 -1.66
CA LEU A 45 12.64 1.26 -1.53
C LEU A 45 13.33 1.48 -2.89
N ARG A 46 12.93 0.73 -3.93
CA ARG A 46 13.48 0.89 -5.29
C ARG A 46 13.16 2.27 -5.88
N MET A 47 11.98 2.83 -5.56
CA MET A 47 11.63 4.20 -5.96
C MET A 47 12.50 5.23 -5.24
N GLU A 48 12.75 5.07 -3.94
CA GLU A 48 13.61 5.94 -3.14
C GLU A 48 15.08 5.90 -3.59
N GLU A 49 15.58 4.75 -4.05
CA GLU A 49 16.91 4.62 -4.66
C GLU A 49 17.04 5.44 -5.95
N SER A 50 15.94 5.57 -6.71
CA SER A 50 15.85 6.30 -7.97
C SER A 50 15.09 7.64 -7.84
N ARG A 51 15.05 8.22 -6.63
CA ARG A 51 14.24 9.41 -6.30
C ARG A 51 14.41 10.60 -7.24
N ALA A 52 15.62 10.85 -7.72
CA ALA A 52 15.90 11.96 -8.64
C ALA A 52 15.16 11.83 -9.97
N THR A 53 14.93 10.60 -10.43
CA THR A 53 14.18 10.29 -11.64
C THR A 53 12.68 10.48 -11.42
N TYR A 54 12.17 10.05 -10.27
CA TYR A 54 10.72 9.97 -10.05
C TYR A 54 10.10 11.21 -9.42
N ARG A 55 10.88 12.10 -8.80
CA ARG A 55 10.36 13.33 -8.16
C ARG A 55 9.61 14.30 -9.08
N GLN A 56 9.77 14.16 -10.40
CA GLN A 56 9.12 15.02 -11.39
C GLN A 56 7.76 14.47 -11.86
N LEU A 57 7.41 13.25 -11.48
CA LEU A 57 6.17 12.59 -11.87
C LEU A 57 4.99 13.11 -11.04
N GLY A 58 3.82 13.19 -11.68
CA GLY A 58 2.56 13.42 -10.97
C GLY A 58 2.03 12.15 -10.33
N GLU A 59 1.02 12.28 -9.45
CA GLU A 59 0.41 11.17 -8.69
C GLU A 59 0.03 9.98 -9.57
N ARG A 60 -0.73 10.23 -10.65
CA ARG A 60 -1.17 9.20 -11.58
C ARG A 60 -0.02 8.43 -12.24
N ASP A 61 1.07 9.12 -12.58
CA ASP A 61 2.22 8.47 -13.21
C ASP A 61 3.05 7.69 -12.20
N LEU A 62 3.09 8.13 -10.93
CA LEU A 62 3.67 7.37 -9.82
C LEU A 62 2.87 6.09 -9.55
N SER A 63 1.53 6.13 -9.56
CA SER A 63 0.68 4.93 -9.39
C SER A 63 0.90 3.91 -10.50
N LYS A 64 0.99 4.36 -11.76
CA LYS A 64 1.34 3.49 -12.89
C LYS A 64 2.74 2.92 -12.78
N LEU A 65 3.72 3.76 -12.39
CA LEU A 65 5.10 3.31 -12.17
C LEU A 65 5.16 2.23 -11.10
N MET A 66 4.42 2.36 -9.99
CA MET A 66 4.33 1.31 -8.98
C MET A 66 3.83 0.00 -9.59
N LYS A 67 2.74 0.02 -10.37
CA LYS A 67 2.28 -1.17 -11.10
C LYS A 67 3.38 -1.79 -11.97
N GLU A 68 4.11 -0.99 -12.74
CA GLU A 68 5.20 -1.49 -13.58
C GLU A 68 6.34 -2.10 -12.74
N LEU A 69 6.67 -1.50 -11.59
CA LEU A 69 7.72 -1.98 -10.69
C LEU A 69 7.32 -3.25 -9.92
N LEU A 70 6.03 -3.46 -9.64
CA LEU A 70 5.50 -4.73 -9.11
C LEU A 70 5.75 -5.88 -10.10
N GLY A 71 5.68 -5.57 -11.40
CA GLY A 71 6.04 -6.46 -12.48
C GLY A 71 4.94 -7.43 -12.92
N PRO A 72 5.14 -8.15 -14.03
CA PRO A 72 4.08 -8.89 -14.74
C PRO A 72 3.56 -10.12 -13.99
N LEU A 73 4.27 -10.58 -12.97
CA LEU A 73 3.88 -11.74 -12.16
C LEU A 73 2.91 -11.38 -11.03
N VAL A 74 2.70 -10.09 -10.79
CA VAL A 74 1.80 -9.58 -9.76
C VAL A 74 0.53 -9.10 -10.47
N PRO A 75 -0.62 -9.78 -10.30
CA PRO A 75 -1.85 -9.31 -10.90
C PRO A 75 -2.27 -8.00 -10.24
N SER A 76 -2.01 -6.88 -10.90
CA SER A 76 -2.33 -5.56 -10.41
C SER A 76 -2.84 -4.64 -11.51
N ASP A 77 -3.81 -3.80 -11.15
CA ASP A 77 -4.33 -2.73 -11.99
C ASP A 77 -4.02 -1.39 -11.35
N ALA A 78 -3.60 -0.43 -12.17
CA ALA A 78 -3.56 0.97 -11.78
C ALA A 78 -4.84 1.65 -12.27
N GLU A 79 -5.34 2.64 -11.52
CA GLU A 79 -6.50 3.45 -11.92
C GLU A 79 -7.77 2.60 -12.11
N ALA A 80 -7.97 1.61 -11.24
CA ALA A 80 -9.06 0.65 -11.36
C ALA A 80 -10.38 1.25 -10.89
N HIS A 81 -11.45 1.07 -11.67
CA HIS A 81 -12.81 1.46 -11.27
C HIS A 81 -13.44 0.41 -10.36
N THR A 82 -13.26 0.54 -9.04
CA THR A 82 -13.92 -0.30 -8.02
C THR A 82 -14.71 0.62 -7.08
N ASN A 83 -16.01 0.80 -7.31
CA ASN A 83 -16.87 1.74 -6.56
C ASN A 83 -16.33 3.19 -6.51
N GLY A 84 -15.45 3.54 -7.44
CA GLY A 84 -14.64 4.76 -7.44
C GLY A 84 -13.30 4.52 -8.11
N HIS A 85 -12.42 5.52 -8.12
CA HIS A 85 -11.09 5.43 -8.73
C HIS A 85 -10.07 5.02 -7.67
N VAL A 86 -9.60 3.78 -7.72
CA VAL A 86 -8.54 3.28 -6.83
C VAL A 86 -7.22 3.34 -7.59
N ASP A 87 -6.22 4.01 -7.00
CA ASP A 87 -4.95 4.25 -7.68
C ASP A 87 -4.19 2.96 -8.01
N LEU A 88 -4.18 1.98 -7.10
CA LEU A 88 -3.59 0.66 -7.33
C LEU A 88 -4.40 -0.44 -6.63
N THR A 89 -4.68 -1.52 -7.35
CA THR A 89 -5.29 -2.74 -6.81
C THR A 89 -4.39 -3.94 -7.08
N ILE A 90 -4.02 -4.69 -6.05
CA ILE A 90 -3.32 -5.98 -6.16
C ILE A 90 -4.32 -7.11 -5.91
N ARG A 91 -4.29 -8.17 -6.72
CA ARG A 91 -5.17 -9.35 -6.59
C ARG A 91 -4.37 -10.61 -6.35
N HIS A 92 -5.00 -11.56 -5.65
CA HIS A 92 -4.39 -12.86 -5.44
C HIS A 92 -4.18 -13.62 -6.77
N PRO A 93 -2.96 -14.08 -7.10
CA PRO A 93 -2.65 -14.70 -8.40
C PRO A 93 -3.38 -16.03 -8.65
N ARG A 94 -3.77 -16.74 -7.59
CA ARG A 94 -4.57 -17.98 -7.69
C ARG A 94 -6.08 -17.76 -7.80
N GLY A 95 -6.56 -16.51 -7.91
CA GLY A 95 -7.99 -16.22 -8.06
C GLY A 95 -8.84 -16.45 -6.82
N LEU A 96 -8.26 -16.40 -5.62
CA LEU A 96 -8.98 -16.62 -4.34
C LEU A 96 -9.92 -15.47 -3.94
N GLY A 97 -10.08 -14.46 -4.80
CA GLY A 97 -10.94 -13.29 -4.55
C GLY A 97 -10.34 -12.23 -3.62
N TYR A 98 -9.17 -12.45 -3.04
CA TYR A 98 -8.51 -11.44 -2.20
C TYR A 98 -7.96 -10.27 -3.03
N LYS A 99 -8.12 -9.07 -2.48
CA LYS A 99 -7.66 -7.82 -3.07
C LYS A 99 -7.01 -6.96 -2.01
N TYR A 100 -6.02 -6.19 -2.42
CA TYR A 100 -5.39 -5.14 -1.61
C TYR A 100 -5.47 -3.83 -2.38
N LEU A 101 -6.08 -2.81 -1.77
CA LEU A 101 -6.27 -1.51 -2.38
C LEU A 101 -5.27 -0.53 -1.80
N VAL A 102 -4.70 0.31 -2.67
CA VAL A 102 -3.76 1.35 -2.32
C VAL A 102 -4.24 2.65 -2.92
N GLU A 103 -4.46 3.65 -2.07
CA GLU A 103 -4.68 5.03 -2.45
C GLU A 103 -3.35 5.78 -2.36
N CYS A 104 -2.96 6.45 -3.44
CA CYS A 104 -1.69 7.13 -3.58
C CYS A 104 -1.89 8.64 -3.58
N LYS A 105 -1.03 9.36 -2.86
CA LYS A 105 -1.03 10.84 -2.88
C LYS A 105 0.36 11.41 -2.85
N ILE A 106 0.60 12.51 -3.55
CA ILE A 106 1.74 13.37 -3.28
C ILE A 106 1.42 14.11 -1.98
N TRP A 107 2.34 14.03 -1.04
CA TRP A 107 2.17 14.63 0.26
C TRP A 107 2.03 16.15 0.14
N ASN A 108 0.88 16.67 0.56
CA ASN A 108 0.65 18.11 0.67
C ASN A 108 -0.09 18.46 1.98
N GLY A 109 0.17 17.67 3.03
CA GLY A 109 -0.32 17.90 4.38
C GLY A 109 -1.39 16.91 4.84
N ASN A 110 -1.64 16.91 6.14
CA ASN A 110 -2.46 15.89 6.82
C ASN A 110 -3.92 15.92 6.39
N ALA A 111 -4.46 17.08 6.03
CA ALA A 111 -5.85 17.20 5.55
C ALA A 111 -6.07 16.37 4.27
N LEU A 112 -5.18 16.50 3.29
CA LEU A 112 -5.27 15.73 2.05
C LEU A 112 -5.03 14.23 2.27
N HIS A 113 -4.18 13.86 3.23
CA HIS A 113 -4.02 12.45 3.62
C HIS A 113 -5.30 11.89 4.23
N ARG A 114 -6.00 12.65 5.08
CA ARG A 114 -7.31 12.25 5.62
C ARG A 114 -8.37 12.13 4.53
N ASP A 115 -8.39 13.04 3.56
CA ASP A 115 -9.32 12.96 2.43
C ASP A 115 -9.08 11.67 1.62
N ALA A 116 -7.82 11.28 1.42
CA ALA A 116 -7.46 10.01 0.79
C ALA A 116 -7.91 8.78 1.62
N MET A 117 -7.82 8.85 2.95
CA MET A 117 -8.38 7.78 3.81
C MET A 117 -9.89 7.66 3.64
N VAL A 118 -10.62 8.79 3.60
CA VAL A 118 -12.08 8.80 3.41
C VAL A 118 -12.45 8.22 2.04
N GLN A 119 -11.71 8.59 0.98
CA GLN A 119 -11.87 8.00 -0.35
C GLN A 119 -11.67 6.48 -0.31
N LEU A 120 -10.54 6.04 0.26
CA LEU A 120 -10.21 4.63 0.36
C LEU A 120 -11.26 3.83 1.13
N LEU A 121 -11.72 4.33 2.28
CA LEU A 121 -12.81 3.74 3.07
C LEU A 121 -14.12 3.64 2.27
N GLY A 122 -14.38 4.57 1.36
CA GLY A 122 -15.54 4.54 0.45
C GLY A 122 -15.43 3.53 -0.69
N TYR A 123 -14.21 3.17 -1.11
CA TYR A 123 -13.98 2.18 -2.18
C TYR A 123 -14.06 0.74 -1.69
N LEU A 124 -13.78 0.54 -0.40
CA LEU A 124 -13.76 -0.77 0.23
C LEU A 124 -15.18 -1.37 0.33
N THR A 125 -15.24 -2.69 0.45
CA THR A 125 -16.52 -3.41 0.65
C THR A 125 -16.64 -3.99 2.06
N GLY A 126 -15.56 -3.95 2.84
CA GLY A 126 -15.45 -4.60 4.15
C GLY A 126 -14.92 -6.03 4.09
N GLN A 127 -14.58 -6.54 2.90
CA GLN A 127 -14.07 -7.91 2.73
C GLN A 127 -12.55 -7.98 2.62
N GLU A 128 -11.91 -6.84 2.39
CA GLU A 128 -10.49 -6.69 2.14
C GLU A 128 -9.69 -6.83 3.44
N GLY A 129 -10.25 -6.39 4.57
CA GLY A 129 -9.63 -6.45 5.89
C GLY A 129 -8.54 -5.39 6.11
N ARG A 130 -7.69 -5.13 5.11
CA ARG A 130 -6.72 -4.03 5.13
C ARG A 130 -6.59 -3.33 3.78
N ALA A 131 -6.21 -2.05 3.83
CA ALA A 131 -5.89 -1.23 2.66
C ALA A 131 -4.78 -0.22 3.01
N MET A 132 -4.19 0.47 2.03
CA MET A 132 -3.06 1.38 2.26
C MET A 132 -3.31 2.78 1.71
N CYS A 133 -2.96 3.79 2.50
CA CYS A 133 -2.69 5.13 2.00
C CYS A 133 -1.17 5.32 1.89
N LEU A 134 -0.66 5.42 0.66
CA LEU A 134 0.75 5.67 0.35
C LEU A 134 0.97 7.14 0.00
N ALA A 135 1.85 7.81 0.74
CA ALA A 135 2.21 9.21 0.51
C ALA A 135 3.60 9.34 -0.13
N PHE A 136 3.69 10.00 -1.29
CA PHE A 136 4.95 10.36 -1.94
C PHE A 136 5.44 11.74 -1.48
N PHE A 137 6.64 11.82 -0.93
CA PHE A 137 7.24 13.06 -0.44
C PHE A 137 8.25 13.58 -1.47
N ILE A 138 7.82 14.45 -2.40
CA ILE A 138 8.68 14.93 -3.51
C ILE A 138 9.38 16.27 -3.21
N ASP A 139 8.76 17.15 -2.43
CA ASP A 139 9.20 18.52 -2.16
C ASP A 139 9.30 18.82 -0.65
N ARG A 140 9.23 17.78 0.18
CA ARG A 140 9.28 17.87 1.65
C ARG A 140 10.40 16.99 2.19
N GLN A 141 11.22 17.59 3.05
CA GLN A 141 12.16 16.84 3.87
C GLN A 141 11.47 16.18 5.06
N ARG A 142 12.15 15.20 5.65
CA ARG A 142 11.80 14.60 6.95
C ARG A 142 10.43 13.88 6.93
N MET A 143 10.19 13.08 5.89
CA MET A 143 9.01 12.22 5.73
C MET A 143 8.57 11.58 7.06
N MET A 144 9.50 10.91 7.75
CA MET A 144 9.22 10.23 9.02
C MET A 144 8.60 11.13 10.09
N ARG A 145 9.07 12.39 10.20
CA ARG A 145 8.54 13.35 11.16
C ARG A 145 7.11 13.80 10.77
N LEU A 146 6.85 13.91 9.47
CA LEU A 146 5.53 14.29 8.96
C LEU A 146 4.52 13.16 9.16
N LEU A 147 4.91 11.91 8.93
CA LEU A 147 4.09 10.74 9.24
C LEU A 147 3.82 10.61 10.74
N GLU A 148 4.81 10.86 11.60
CA GLU A 148 4.60 10.84 13.05
C GLU A 148 3.62 11.95 13.50
N ARG A 149 3.72 13.13 12.88
CA ARG A 149 2.75 14.21 13.10
C ARG A 149 1.34 13.80 12.67
N LEU A 150 1.20 13.16 11.50
CA LEU A 150 -0.08 12.63 11.05
C LEU A 150 -0.64 11.63 12.05
N ARG A 151 0.17 10.69 12.51
CA ARG A 151 -0.22 9.71 13.54
C ARG A 151 -0.77 10.39 14.79
N GLY A 152 -0.05 11.39 15.32
CA GLY A 152 -0.50 12.14 16.51
C GLY A 152 -1.79 12.93 16.25
N GLU A 153 -1.96 13.50 15.06
CA GLU A 153 -3.20 14.18 14.68
C GLU A 153 -4.37 13.20 14.54
N LEU A 154 -4.16 12.02 13.96
CA LEU A 154 -5.21 10.99 13.85
C LEU A 154 -5.65 10.48 15.23
N ALA A 155 -4.71 10.27 16.15
CA ALA A 155 -4.99 9.84 17.52
C ALA A 155 -5.79 10.90 18.33
N THR A 156 -5.61 12.18 18.02
CA THR A 156 -6.24 13.29 18.78
C THR A 156 -7.54 13.79 18.18
N THR A 157 -7.63 13.86 16.85
CA THR A 157 -8.83 14.35 16.15
C THR A 157 -9.88 13.26 15.98
N ASN A 158 -9.46 11.99 15.87
CA ASN A 158 -10.33 10.88 15.54
C ASN A 158 -11.13 11.11 14.23
N GLU A 159 -10.49 11.74 13.25
CA GLU A 159 -11.05 12.02 11.92
C GLU A 159 -10.15 11.41 10.83
N PRO A 160 -10.63 10.45 10.02
CA PRO A 160 -11.92 9.76 10.14
C PRO A 160 -11.99 8.91 11.43
N PRO A 161 -13.20 8.60 11.94
CA PRO A 161 -13.38 7.84 13.17
C PRO A 161 -12.60 6.52 13.15
N ALA A 162 -11.71 6.37 14.12
CA ALA A 162 -10.87 5.21 14.32
C ALA A 162 -11.30 4.44 15.58
N ILE A 163 -10.96 3.15 15.59
CA ILE A 163 -11.16 2.22 16.70
C ILE A 163 -9.82 2.06 17.40
N GLY A 164 -9.69 2.68 18.58
CA GLY A 164 -8.46 2.65 19.38
C GLY A 164 -7.34 3.52 18.80
N ASP A 165 -6.15 3.36 19.38
CA ASP A 165 -4.99 4.18 19.03
C ASP A 165 -4.26 3.66 17.76
N PRO A 166 -3.60 4.54 16.99
CA PRO A 166 -2.73 4.11 15.90
C PRO A 166 -1.57 3.21 16.39
N VAL A 167 -1.37 2.07 15.75
CA VAL A 167 -0.34 1.08 16.12
C VAL A 167 0.76 1.00 15.07
N ASP A 168 1.97 0.58 15.47
CA ASP A 168 3.04 0.35 14.50
C ASP A 168 2.68 -0.80 13.56
N HIS A 169 3.09 -0.70 12.30
CA HIS A 169 3.03 -1.83 11.40
C HIS A 169 4.01 -2.91 11.89
N PRO A 170 3.58 -4.17 12.05
CA PRO A 170 4.36 -5.18 12.76
C PRO A 170 5.68 -5.55 12.08
N THR A 171 5.82 -5.25 10.78
CA THR A 171 6.94 -5.74 9.97
C THR A 171 7.60 -4.71 9.06
N ILE A 172 7.05 -3.51 8.94
CA ILE A 172 7.56 -2.48 8.01
C ILE A 172 7.86 -1.23 8.83
N ALA A 173 9.16 -0.95 9.00
CA ALA A 173 9.60 0.17 9.82
C ALA A 173 9.09 1.50 9.27
N GLY A 174 8.69 2.40 10.17
CA GLY A 174 8.20 3.73 9.79
C GLY A 174 6.79 3.77 9.20
N THR A 175 6.11 2.63 9.15
CA THR A 175 4.71 2.50 8.76
C THR A 175 3.87 2.28 10.01
N PHE A 176 2.66 2.83 10.05
CA PHE A 176 1.70 2.61 11.13
C PHE A 176 0.32 2.26 10.57
N MET A 177 -0.58 1.78 11.42
CA MET A 177 -1.94 1.40 11.05
C MET A 177 -2.96 2.10 11.95
N THR A 178 -4.09 2.47 11.37
CA THR A 178 -5.31 2.86 12.10
C THR A 178 -6.43 1.90 11.77
N ARG A 179 -7.29 1.62 12.73
CA ARG A 179 -8.44 0.72 12.54
C ARG A 179 -9.72 1.53 12.39
N HIS A 180 -10.60 1.14 11.49
CA HIS A 180 -11.84 1.85 11.20
C HIS A 180 -13.01 0.87 11.05
N GLU A 181 -14.22 1.33 11.36
CA GLU A 181 -15.44 0.61 11.00
C GLU A 181 -15.83 0.95 9.57
N HIS A 182 -16.02 -0.06 8.71
CA HIS A 182 -16.49 0.16 7.36
C HIS A 182 -17.97 0.62 7.37
N PRO A 183 -18.29 1.81 6.83
CA PRO A 183 -19.59 2.46 7.06
C PRO A 183 -20.81 1.62 6.65
N SER A 184 -20.69 0.83 5.59
CA SER A 184 -21.83 0.04 5.10
C SER A 184 -21.93 -1.36 5.70
N SER A 185 -20.83 -1.93 6.20
CA SER A 185 -20.81 -3.35 6.61
C SER A 185 -20.63 -3.57 8.10
N GLY A 186 -20.22 -2.53 8.85
CA GLY A 186 -19.87 -2.64 10.27
C GLY A 186 -18.61 -3.47 10.54
N ARG A 187 -17.91 -3.93 9.49
CA ARG A 187 -16.66 -4.70 9.62
C ARG A 187 -15.48 -3.77 9.87
N GLU A 188 -14.55 -4.24 10.68
CA GLU A 188 -13.30 -3.53 10.90
C GLU A 188 -12.37 -3.65 9.69
N ILE A 189 -11.72 -2.54 9.34
CA ILE A 189 -10.68 -2.46 8.32
C ILE A 189 -9.49 -1.70 8.91
N ASP A 190 -8.28 -2.22 8.75
CA ASP A 190 -7.07 -1.45 9.05
C ASP A 190 -6.61 -0.68 7.80
N ILE A 191 -6.30 0.61 7.98
CA ILE A 191 -5.64 1.44 6.98
C ILE A 191 -4.16 1.53 7.34
N VAL A 192 -3.31 1.12 6.41
CA VAL A 192 -1.85 1.17 6.52
C VAL A 192 -1.37 2.52 5.98
N HIS A 193 -0.55 3.22 6.76
CA HIS A 193 0.01 4.52 6.42
C HIS A 193 1.50 4.38 6.12
N MET A 194 1.86 4.53 4.85
CA MET A 194 3.24 4.40 4.39
C MET A 194 3.67 5.68 3.67
N GLY A 195 4.95 6.02 3.76
CA GLY A 195 5.57 7.07 2.98
C GLY A 195 6.61 6.53 2.00
N CYS A 196 6.83 7.26 0.92
CA CYS A 196 7.90 7.06 -0.04
C CYS A 196 8.67 8.39 -0.22
N ASP A 197 9.93 8.41 0.21
CA ASP A 197 10.79 9.59 0.19
C ASP A 197 11.47 9.80 -1.17
N LEU A 198 10.82 10.60 -2.02
CA LEU A 198 11.35 11.00 -3.32
C LEU A 198 12.06 12.36 -3.29
N TRP A 199 12.24 12.93 -2.10
CA TRP A 199 12.86 14.24 -1.96
C TRP A 199 14.38 14.14 -2.18
N VAL A 200 14.92 15.12 -2.89
CA VAL A 200 16.36 15.21 -3.21
C VAL A 200 16.89 16.55 -2.74
N THR A 201 18.00 16.53 -1.99
CA THR A 201 18.80 17.73 -1.70
C THR A 201 19.22 18.40 -3.01
N SER A 202 18.79 19.64 -3.21
CA SER A 202 19.38 20.55 -4.20
C SER A 202 20.82 20.87 -3.86
#